data_AF-A0A7Y3X4Y0-F1
#
_entry.id   AF-A0A7Y3X4Y0-F1
#
_cell.length_a   1.000
_cell.length_b   1.000
_cell.length_c   1.000
_cell.angle_alpha   90.00
_cell.angle_beta   90.00
_cell.angle_gamma   90.00
#
_symmetry.space_group_name_H-M   'P 1'
#
loop_
_entity.id
_entity.type
_entity.pdbx_description
1 polymer ?
#
loop_
_entity_poly.entity_id
_entity_poly.type
_entity_poly.pdbx_seq_one_letter_code
_entity_poly.pdbx_strand_id
1 'polypeptide(L)'
;MPNPASSAQQVQVGFYPINVYGLDISSNTYYLDTYIWFKWKGAIDPIADLELVNSVDDWGMTQKLGYEKPQKQPDGSQYQIIRVEGRFFQPFSLAKYPLDRQRLGVTLENSIYTSKDLVYLADQKDSGYAELLSIQGWQINGWEMQNLAHNYPSNFGLAVPDLAPYSAIRYELLVGRPLNYFIWKLLLPLIIVLVAGWGALLLHPSYVESRIAIPFTALLTIVFLQQSYSDALPEVGYLVLLDKIYALSYLLIIATIMETIVTADWAKTQQSEAIARVKKLDRPFLIAQCTILLLGVFLLIKL
;
A
#
# COMPACT_ATOMS: atom_id res chain seq x y z
N MET A 1 0.08 15.26 -22.77
CA MET A 1 1.46 14.92 -23.14
C MET A 1 2.16 16.21 -23.52
N PRO A 2 3.36 16.52 -23.00
CA PRO A 2 4.17 17.59 -23.58
C PRO A 2 4.44 17.22 -25.03
N ASN A 3 4.16 18.13 -25.96
CA ASN A 3 4.54 17.93 -27.35
C ASN A 3 6.07 18.04 -27.39
N PRO A 4 6.82 17.02 -27.86
CA PRO A 4 8.27 17.16 -27.98
C PRO A 4 8.56 18.37 -28.86
N ALA A 5 9.51 19.22 -28.46
CA ALA A 5 10.05 20.20 -29.38
C ALA A 5 10.52 19.43 -30.63
N SER A 6 10.23 19.92 -31.83
CA SER A 6 10.43 19.16 -33.09
C SER A 6 11.90 18.77 -33.36
N SER A 7 12.85 19.23 -32.55
CA SER A 7 14.29 18.97 -32.63
C SER A 7 14.86 18.10 -31.50
N ALA A 8 14.10 17.79 -30.44
CA ALA A 8 14.64 17.06 -29.28
C ALA A 8 14.97 15.60 -29.65
N GLN A 9 16.12 15.11 -29.19
CA GLN A 9 16.52 13.72 -29.38
C GLN A 9 15.59 12.80 -28.59
N GLN A 10 14.95 11.85 -29.27
CA GLN A 10 14.06 10.87 -28.65
C GLN A 10 14.81 9.58 -28.31
N VAL A 11 14.60 9.10 -27.09
CA VAL A 11 15.24 7.90 -26.54
C VAL A 11 14.14 6.98 -26.04
N GLN A 12 13.97 5.82 -26.67
CA GLN A 12 13.11 4.77 -26.14
C GLN A 12 13.80 4.11 -24.96
N VAL A 13 13.09 3.98 -23.83
CA VAL A 13 13.60 3.40 -22.59
C VAL A 13 12.66 2.32 -22.11
N GLY A 14 13.19 1.15 -21.81
CA GLY A 14 12.43 0.06 -21.20
C GLY A 14 13.08 -0.46 -19.92
N PHE A 15 12.27 -1.12 -19.10
CA PHE A 15 12.65 -1.64 -17.79
C PHE A 15 12.27 -3.12 -17.67
N TYR A 16 13.12 -3.87 -16.98
CA TYR A 16 12.86 -5.26 -16.64
C TYR A 16 13.44 -5.60 -15.26
N PRO A 17 12.66 -5.38 -14.17
CA PRO A 17 13.04 -5.79 -12.83
C PRO A 17 13.24 -7.30 -12.73
N ILE A 18 14.32 -7.69 -12.05
CA ILE A 18 14.68 -9.07 -11.76
C ILE A 18 14.33 -9.41 -10.32
N ASN A 19 14.71 -8.53 -9.37
CA ASN A 19 14.45 -8.74 -7.95
C ASN A 19 13.97 -7.45 -7.28
N VAL A 20 13.08 -7.63 -6.30
CA VAL A 20 12.69 -6.60 -5.35
C VAL A 20 12.75 -7.21 -3.96
N TYR A 21 13.53 -6.61 -3.06
CA TYR A 21 13.75 -7.15 -1.72
C TYR A 21 13.98 -6.03 -0.69
N GLY A 22 14.00 -6.39 0.60
CA GLY A 22 14.21 -5.42 1.67
C GLY A 22 13.15 -4.31 1.70
N LEU A 23 11.91 -4.63 1.30
CA LEU A 23 10.79 -3.69 1.33
C LEU A 23 10.47 -3.32 2.78
N ASP A 24 10.84 -2.11 3.17
CA ASP A 24 10.68 -1.56 4.50
C ASP A 24 9.75 -0.36 4.47
N ILE A 25 8.54 -0.59 5.00
CA ILE A 25 7.49 0.40 5.07
C ILE A 25 7.84 1.54 6.03
N SER A 26 8.61 1.26 7.09
CA SER A 26 8.96 2.25 8.12
C SER A 26 9.93 3.29 7.58
N SER A 27 10.92 2.86 6.79
CA SER A 27 11.88 3.77 6.16
C SER A 27 11.43 4.30 4.81
N ASN A 28 10.29 3.86 4.27
CA ASN A 28 9.84 4.17 2.91
C ASN A 28 10.87 3.75 1.84
N THR A 29 11.51 2.58 2.02
CA THR A 29 12.56 2.13 1.10
C THR A 29 12.41 0.67 0.68
N TYR A 30 13.06 0.33 -0.43
CA TYR A 30 13.22 -1.04 -0.91
C TYR A 30 14.44 -1.14 -1.83
N TYR A 31 14.96 -2.35 -2.05
CA TYR A 31 15.98 -2.63 -3.05
C TYR A 31 15.35 -3.13 -4.34
N LEU A 32 15.90 -2.68 -5.46
CA LEU A 32 15.49 -3.07 -6.81
C LEU A 32 16.74 -3.42 -7.62
N ASP A 33 16.71 -4.60 -8.24
CA ASP A 33 17.66 -5.07 -9.25
C ASP A 33 16.92 -5.15 -10.58
N THR A 34 17.31 -4.35 -11.56
CA THR A 34 16.59 -4.18 -12.82
C THR A 34 17.53 -3.99 -14.00
N TYR A 35 17.13 -4.50 -15.16
CA TYR A 35 17.69 -4.04 -16.44
C TYR A 35 16.96 -2.79 -16.91
N ILE A 36 17.70 -1.88 -17.53
CA ILE A 36 17.17 -0.69 -18.21
C ILE A 36 17.87 -0.61 -19.57
N TRP A 37 17.11 -0.55 -20.66
CA TRP A 37 17.68 -0.37 -22.00
C TRP A 37 17.24 0.94 -22.62
N PHE A 38 18.08 1.40 -23.55
CA PHE A 38 17.97 2.67 -24.24
C PHE A 38 18.15 2.42 -25.72
N LYS A 39 17.25 2.95 -26.54
CA LYS A 39 17.34 2.95 -27.99
C LYS A 39 17.11 4.34 -28.54
N TRP A 40 18.09 4.90 -29.25
CA TRP A 40 18.01 6.30 -29.72
C TRP A 40 18.69 6.52 -31.07
N LYS A 41 18.38 7.65 -31.69
CA LYS A 41 19.08 8.18 -32.87
C LYS A 41 19.51 9.61 -32.56
N GLY A 42 20.81 9.88 -32.61
CA GLY A 42 21.36 11.22 -32.43
C GLY A 42 22.73 11.18 -31.74
N ALA A 43 23.24 12.38 -31.45
CA ALA A 43 24.61 12.57 -30.94
C ALA A 43 24.70 12.57 -29.41
N ILE A 44 23.60 12.84 -28.71
CA ILE A 44 23.59 12.90 -27.24
C ILE A 44 23.62 11.46 -26.71
N ASP A 45 24.54 11.16 -25.80
CA ASP A 45 24.52 9.90 -25.04
C ASP A 45 23.50 10.03 -23.89
N PRO A 46 22.38 9.27 -23.91
CA PRO A 46 21.37 9.39 -22.87
C PRO A 46 21.79 8.85 -21.50
N ILE A 47 22.91 8.11 -21.42
CA ILE A 47 23.30 7.38 -20.20
C ILE A 47 24.41 8.11 -19.44
N ALA A 48 25.16 9.01 -20.09
CA ALA A 48 26.33 9.67 -19.50
C ALA A 48 26.01 10.45 -18.22
N ASP A 49 24.87 11.16 -18.21
CA ASP A 49 24.40 12.00 -17.10
C ASP A 49 23.04 11.49 -16.57
N LEU A 50 22.89 10.17 -16.50
CA LEU A 50 21.68 9.50 -16.04
C LEU A 50 21.52 9.63 -14.53
N GLU A 51 20.33 10.03 -14.09
CA GLU A 51 19.97 10.10 -12.68
C GLU A 51 18.75 9.20 -12.40
N LEU A 52 18.83 8.45 -11.30
CA LEU A 52 17.68 7.75 -10.74
C LEU A 52 17.16 8.56 -9.56
N VAL A 53 16.23 9.46 -9.84
CA VAL A 53 15.83 10.59 -8.97
C VAL A 53 15.42 10.18 -7.55
N ASN A 54 14.91 8.96 -7.39
CA ASN A 54 14.48 8.44 -6.09
C ASN A 54 15.43 7.38 -5.50
N SER A 55 16.70 7.35 -5.92
CA SER A 55 17.74 6.58 -5.23
C SER A 55 17.95 7.15 -3.82
N VAL A 56 18.30 6.27 -2.87
CA VAL A 56 18.58 6.67 -1.47
C VAL A 56 20.07 6.91 -1.27
N ASP A 57 20.90 6.04 -1.85
CA ASP A 57 22.33 5.96 -1.60
C ASP A 57 23.09 5.73 -2.91
N ASP A 58 23.93 6.69 -3.32
CA ASP A 58 24.77 6.53 -4.51
C ASP A 58 25.87 5.49 -4.30
N TRP A 59 26.43 5.41 -3.09
CA TRP A 59 27.52 4.51 -2.74
C TRP A 59 27.10 3.03 -2.71
N GLY A 60 25.82 2.76 -2.45
CA GLY A 60 25.25 1.41 -2.41
C GLY A 60 24.66 0.96 -3.74
N MET A 61 24.62 1.85 -4.74
CA MET A 61 24.09 1.54 -6.07
C MET A 61 25.17 0.92 -6.94
N THR A 62 24.86 -0.20 -7.57
CA THR A 62 25.69 -0.78 -8.62
C THR A 62 25.05 -0.52 -9.98
N GLN A 63 25.86 -0.07 -10.93
CA GLN A 63 25.47 0.11 -12.32
C GLN A 63 26.48 -0.60 -13.21
N LYS A 64 26.01 -1.55 -14.01
CA LYS A 64 26.84 -2.32 -14.94
C LYS A 64 26.34 -2.14 -16.37
N LEU A 65 27.23 -1.72 -17.26
CA LEU A 65 26.95 -1.71 -18.70
C LEU A 65 26.83 -3.14 -19.22
N GLY A 66 25.83 -3.39 -20.07
CA GLY A 66 25.68 -4.66 -20.79
C GLY A 66 26.67 -4.80 -21.94
N TYR A 67 27.07 -3.68 -22.56
CA TYR A 67 28.10 -3.62 -23.59
C TYR A 67 29.10 -2.49 -23.29
N GLU A 68 30.37 -2.68 -23.63
CA GLU A 68 31.41 -1.64 -23.46
C GLU A 68 31.07 -0.34 -24.21
N LYS A 69 30.39 -0.45 -25.36
CA LYS A 69 29.91 0.68 -26.17
C LYS A 69 28.50 0.40 -26.70
N PRO A 70 27.69 1.44 -26.97
CA PRO A 70 26.40 1.28 -27.61
C PRO A 70 26.50 0.51 -28.94
N GLN A 71 25.58 -0.42 -29.14
CA GLN A 71 25.50 -1.28 -30.31
C GLN A 71 24.66 -0.60 -31.39
N LYS A 72 25.20 -0.53 -32.62
CA LYS A 72 24.43 -0.05 -33.78
C LYS A 72 23.42 -1.11 -34.21
N GLN A 73 22.15 -0.72 -34.30
CA GLN A 73 21.05 -1.56 -34.76
C GLN A 73 20.86 -1.46 -36.28
N PRO A 74 20.21 -2.45 -36.93
CA PRO A 74 19.95 -2.44 -38.37
C PRO A 74 19.18 -1.22 -38.87
N ASP A 75 18.32 -0.62 -38.04
CA ASP A 75 17.55 0.58 -38.36
C ASP A 75 18.35 1.89 -38.21
N GLY A 76 19.65 1.79 -37.90
CA GLY A 76 20.57 2.90 -37.66
C GLY A 76 20.48 3.54 -36.27
N SER A 77 19.64 3.00 -35.37
CA SER A 77 19.63 3.42 -33.96
C SER A 77 20.82 2.87 -33.18
N GLN A 78 21.15 3.51 -32.07
CA GLN A 78 22.05 2.99 -31.06
C GLN A 78 21.24 2.28 -29.99
N TYR A 79 21.80 1.20 -29.44
CA TYR A 79 21.22 0.43 -28.35
C TYR A 79 22.25 0.25 -27.22
N GLN A 80 21.83 0.49 -25.99
CA GLN A 80 22.62 0.17 -24.80
C GLN A 80 21.70 -0.35 -23.71
N ILE A 81 22.21 -1.25 -22.89
CA ILE A 81 21.49 -1.79 -21.73
C ILE A 81 22.39 -1.67 -20.51
N ILE A 82 21.79 -1.34 -19.38
CA ILE A 82 22.46 -1.32 -18.08
C ILE A 82 21.70 -2.22 -17.11
N ARG A 83 22.43 -2.79 -16.15
CA ARG A 83 21.84 -3.40 -14.96
C ARG A 83 22.10 -2.47 -13.79
N VAL A 84 21.03 -2.13 -13.08
CA VAL A 84 21.07 -1.32 -11.87
C VAL A 84 20.58 -2.15 -10.71
N GLU A 85 21.34 -2.18 -9.63
CA GLU A 85 20.89 -2.67 -8.33
C GLU A 85 21.13 -1.58 -7.29
N GLY A 86 20.07 -1.15 -6.62
CA GLY A 86 20.16 -0.03 -5.67
C GLY A 86 18.97 0.06 -4.73
N ARG A 87 19.07 0.96 -3.76
CA ARG A 87 18.02 1.25 -2.79
C ARG A 87 17.23 2.48 -3.24
N PHE A 88 15.91 2.36 -3.24
CA PHE A 88 14.99 3.39 -3.73
C PHE A 88 14.02 3.83 -2.63
N PHE A 89 13.73 5.12 -2.61
CA PHE A 89 12.73 5.72 -1.76
C PHE A 89 11.36 5.68 -2.45
N GLN A 90 10.35 5.25 -1.71
CA GLN A 90 8.96 5.28 -2.14
C GLN A 90 8.05 5.53 -0.93
N PRO A 91 7.29 6.63 -0.90
CA PRO A 91 6.33 6.86 0.17
C PRO A 91 5.21 5.82 0.10
N PHE A 92 4.94 5.17 1.23
CA PHE A 92 3.88 4.18 1.37
C PHE A 92 2.64 4.78 2.06
N SER A 93 1.46 4.42 1.57
CA SER A 93 0.20 4.78 2.23
C SER A 93 -0.43 3.55 2.86
N LEU A 94 -0.57 3.57 4.18
CA LEU A 94 -1.21 2.52 4.96
C LEU A 94 -2.69 2.81 5.25
N ALA A 95 -3.27 3.86 4.67
CA ALA A 95 -4.65 4.27 4.97
C ALA A 95 -5.67 3.14 4.73
N LYS A 96 -5.37 2.25 3.77
CA LYS A 96 -6.19 1.07 3.45
C LYS A 96 -5.65 -0.24 4.03
N TYR A 97 -4.63 -0.20 4.90
CA TYR A 97 -4.05 -1.41 5.50
C TYR A 97 -5.15 -2.26 6.17
N PRO A 98 -5.18 -3.59 5.93
CA PRO A 98 -4.24 -4.41 5.14
C PRO A 98 -4.65 -4.65 3.68
N LEU A 99 -5.61 -3.89 3.15
CA LEU A 99 -6.06 -3.93 1.75
C LEU A 99 -5.35 -2.88 0.88
N ASP A 100 -4.21 -2.39 1.35
CA ASP A 100 -3.42 -1.38 0.70
C ASP A 100 -2.75 -1.90 -0.59
N ARG A 101 -2.56 -0.98 -1.53
CA ARG A 101 -1.83 -1.19 -2.77
C ARG A 101 -0.71 -0.16 -2.83
N GLN A 102 0.49 -0.62 -3.15
CA GLN A 102 1.68 0.21 -3.25
C GLN A 102 2.22 0.18 -4.68
N ARG A 103 2.99 1.20 -5.01
CA ARG A 103 3.64 1.38 -6.32
C ARG A 103 5.13 1.44 -6.09
N LEU A 104 5.85 0.35 -6.36
CA LEU A 104 7.30 0.30 -6.20
C LEU A 104 7.92 0.85 -7.48
N GLY A 105 8.24 2.14 -7.48
CA GLY A 105 8.70 2.84 -8.66
C GLY A 105 10.15 3.27 -8.66
N VAL A 106 10.77 3.29 -9.84
CA VAL A 106 12.05 3.94 -10.12
C VAL A 106 11.82 5.03 -11.15
N THR A 107 12.34 6.23 -10.89
CA THR A 107 12.23 7.38 -11.79
C THR A 107 13.60 7.69 -12.37
N LEU A 108 13.67 7.70 -13.68
CA LEU A 108 14.87 8.01 -14.45
C LEU A 108 14.72 9.38 -15.10
N GLU A 109 15.79 10.17 -15.02
CA GLU A 109 15.90 11.52 -15.58
C GLU A 109 17.33 11.74 -16.10
N ASN A 110 17.55 12.79 -16.89
CA ASN A 110 18.90 13.27 -17.20
C ASN A 110 19.17 14.54 -16.39
N SER A 111 20.33 14.64 -15.73
CA SER A 111 20.63 15.77 -14.85
C SER A 111 21.07 17.04 -15.58
N ILE A 112 21.36 16.95 -16.89
CA ILE A 112 21.91 18.06 -17.70
C ILE A 112 20.92 18.52 -18.79
N TYR A 113 20.37 17.58 -19.55
CA TYR A 113 19.54 17.86 -20.72
C TYR A 113 18.06 17.97 -20.36
N THR A 114 17.48 19.12 -20.68
CA THR A 114 16.04 19.34 -20.54
C THR A 114 15.25 18.70 -21.68
N SER A 115 13.92 18.71 -21.57
CA SER A 115 13.00 18.24 -22.63
C SER A 115 13.12 18.97 -23.98
N LYS A 116 13.89 20.07 -24.04
CA LYS A 116 14.26 20.75 -25.31
C LYS A 116 15.28 19.95 -26.11
N ASP A 117 16.16 19.23 -25.43
CA ASP A 117 17.33 18.56 -26.02
C ASP A 117 17.15 17.05 -26.06
N LEU A 118 16.57 16.47 -25.00
CA LEU A 118 16.43 15.03 -24.81
C LEU A 118 15.04 14.67 -24.25
N VAL A 119 14.36 13.71 -24.88
CA VAL A 119 13.05 13.20 -24.42
C VAL A 119 13.09 11.69 -24.31
N TYR A 120 12.78 11.18 -23.12
CA TYR A 120 12.60 9.76 -22.85
C TYR A 120 11.19 9.31 -23.20
N LEU A 121 11.11 8.19 -23.91
CA LEU A 121 9.87 7.56 -24.37
C LEU A 121 9.76 6.14 -23.82
N ALA A 122 8.63 5.82 -23.17
CA ALA A 122 8.43 4.49 -22.62
C ALA A 122 8.30 3.43 -23.70
N ASP A 123 9.17 2.43 -23.65
CA ASP A 123 9.06 1.19 -24.40
C ASP A 123 8.11 0.23 -23.67
N GLN A 124 6.81 0.53 -23.74
CA GLN A 124 5.76 -0.26 -23.09
C GLN A 124 5.66 -1.69 -23.63
N LYS A 125 6.12 -1.92 -24.86
CA LYS A 125 5.90 -3.19 -25.56
C LYS A 125 6.87 -4.25 -25.06
N ASP A 126 8.14 -3.88 -24.92
CA ASP A 126 9.20 -4.82 -24.60
C ASP A 126 9.59 -4.77 -23.09
N SER A 127 8.96 -3.88 -22.32
CA SER A 127 9.10 -3.80 -20.85
C SER A 127 8.27 -4.84 -20.10
N GLY A 128 8.66 -5.11 -18.86
CA GLY A 128 7.97 -6.09 -18.01
C GLY A 128 8.69 -6.32 -16.70
N TYR A 129 8.55 -7.51 -16.13
CA TYR A 129 9.30 -7.98 -14.96
C TYR A 129 9.59 -9.48 -15.10
N ALA A 130 10.61 -9.97 -14.37
CA ALA A 130 10.99 -11.38 -14.41
C ALA A 130 9.86 -12.30 -13.92
N GLU A 131 9.63 -13.43 -14.60
CA GLU A 131 8.55 -14.37 -14.29
C GLU A 131 8.61 -14.91 -12.85
N LEU A 132 9.83 -15.09 -12.32
CA LEU A 132 10.07 -15.59 -10.97
C LEU A 132 10.19 -14.47 -9.92
N LEU A 133 10.00 -13.20 -10.30
CA LEU A 133 10.04 -12.09 -9.36
C LEU A 133 8.92 -12.26 -8.34
N SER A 134 9.30 -12.33 -7.07
CA SER A 134 8.36 -12.42 -5.96
C SER A 134 8.83 -11.53 -4.81
N ILE A 135 7.86 -11.00 -4.07
CA ILE A 135 8.11 -10.09 -2.94
C ILE A 135 7.42 -10.70 -1.73
N GLN A 136 8.18 -10.98 -0.68
CA GLN A 136 7.64 -11.66 0.50
C GLN A 136 6.50 -10.85 1.14
N GLY A 137 5.33 -11.48 1.28
CA GLY A 137 4.15 -10.85 1.88
C GLY A 137 3.32 -9.98 0.92
N TRP A 138 3.71 -9.89 -0.35
CA TRP A 138 3.04 -9.08 -1.37
C TRP A 138 2.71 -9.90 -2.62
N GLN A 139 1.63 -9.51 -3.29
CA GLN A 139 1.26 -9.99 -4.62
C GLN A 139 1.56 -8.91 -5.65
N ILE A 140 2.14 -9.31 -6.77
CA ILE A 140 2.37 -8.43 -7.91
C ILE A 140 1.09 -8.43 -8.74
N ASN A 141 0.50 -7.26 -8.91
CA ASN A 141 -0.77 -7.07 -9.60
C ASN A 141 -0.58 -6.55 -11.04
N GLY A 142 0.67 -6.28 -11.43
CA GLY A 142 1.05 -5.77 -12.72
C GLY A 142 2.17 -4.74 -12.62
N TRP A 143 2.38 -4.01 -13.69
CA TRP A 143 3.35 -2.92 -13.78
C TRP A 143 2.81 -1.82 -14.70
N GLU A 144 3.34 -0.62 -14.55
CA GLU A 144 3.01 0.53 -15.38
C GLU A 144 4.28 1.32 -15.69
N MET A 145 4.34 1.94 -16.87
CA MET A 145 5.35 2.96 -17.18
C MET A 145 4.70 4.27 -17.60
N GLN A 146 5.32 5.38 -17.23
CA GLN A 146 4.80 6.71 -17.52
C GLN A 146 5.93 7.65 -17.94
N ASN A 147 5.67 8.40 -19.01
CA ASN A 147 6.46 9.58 -19.36
C ASN A 147 6.07 10.73 -18.45
N LEU A 148 7.05 11.34 -17.81
CA LEU A 148 6.89 12.47 -16.91
C LEU A 148 7.61 13.69 -17.46
N ALA A 149 7.07 14.87 -17.14
CA ALA A 149 7.75 16.14 -17.32
C ALA A 149 8.00 16.71 -15.94
N HIS A 150 9.26 16.70 -15.51
CA HIS A 150 9.64 17.17 -14.20
C HIS A 150 9.99 18.65 -14.28
N ASN A 151 9.13 19.48 -13.68
CA ASN A 151 9.36 20.91 -13.61
C ASN A 151 9.89 21.27 -12.22
N TYR A 152 11.18 21.59 -12.13
CA TYR A 152 11.75 22.11 -10.89
C TYR A 152 11.29 23.56 -10.68
N PRO A 153 10.66 23.91 -9.54
CA PRO A 153 10.28 25.28 -9.21
C PRO A 153 11.51 26.10 -8.73
N SER A 154 12.65 25.89 -9.40
CA SER A 154 13.95 26.51 -9.14
C SER A 154 14.75 26.45 -10.44
N ASN A 155 15.50 27.51 -10.74
CA ASN A 155 16.49 27.50 -11.82
C ASN A 155 17.89 27.12 -11.31
N PHE A 156 18.00 26.66 -10.07
CA PHE A 156 19.27 26.30 -9.41
C PHE A 156 20.32 27.43 -9.42
N GLY A 157 19.88 28.70 -9.47
CA GLY A 157 20.76 29.86 -9.53
C GLY A 157 21.36 30.12 -10.92
N LEU A 158 20.89 29.42 -11.96
CA LEU A 158 21.29 29.70 -13.34
C LEU A 158 20.79 31.07 -13.79
N ALA A 159 21.55 31.74 -14.67
CA ALA A 159 21.16 33.03 -15.24
C ALA A 159 19.99 32.95 -16.25
N VAL A 160 19.37 31.78 -16.39
CA VAL A 160 18.24 31.52 -17.28
C VAL A 160 16.94 31.67 -16.47
N PRO A 161 16.03 32.59 -16.83
CA PRO A 161 14.80 32.86 -16.07
C PRO A 161 13.84 31.67 -16.03
N ASP A 162 13.72 30.95 -17.15
CA ASP A 162 12.77 29.83 -17.31
C ASP A 162 13.51 28.57 -17.76
N LEU A 163 13.82 27.70 -16.79
CA LEU A 163 14.38 26.38 -17.09
C LEU A 163 13.27 25.50 -17.67
N ALA A 164 13.53 24.87 -18.82
CA ALA A 164 12.57 23.94 -19.40
C ALA A 164 12.46 22.69 -18.50
N PRO A 165 11.29 22.02 -18.48
CA PRO A 165 11.13 20.81 -17.69
C PRO A 165 12.08 19.72 -18.19
N TYR A 166 12.53 18.86 -17.29
CA TYR A 166 13.27 17.66 -17.65
C TYR A 166 12.32 16.57 -18.11
N SER A 167 12.75 15.80 -19.10
CA SER A 167 12.03 14.58 -19.46
C SER A 167 12.42 13.51 -18.44
N ALA A 168 11.43 12.90 -17.81
CA ALA A 168 11.61 11.78 -16.91
C ALA A 168 10.75 10.61 -17.35
N ILE A 169 11.13 9.41 -16.91
CA ILE A 169 10.36 8.20 -17.10
C ILE A 169 10.29 7.43 -15.80
N ARG A 170 9.09 6.97 -15.46
CA ARG A 170 8.86 6.22 -14.24
C ARG A 170 8.33 4.85 -14.57
N TYR A 171 9.02 3.82 -14.11
CA TYR A 171 8.52 2.45 -14.08
C TYR A 171 7.98 2.17 -12.67
N GLU A 172 6.81 1.52 -12.56
CA GLU A 172 6.21 1.13 -11.29
C GLU A 172 5.76 -0.33 -11.31
N LEU A 173 6.20 -1.12 -10.33
CA LEU A 173 5.62 -2.41 -10.02
C LEU A 173 4.42 -2.21 -9.08
N LEU A 174 3.24 -2.69 -9.47
CA LEU A 174 2.02 -2.58 -8.68
C LEU A 174 1.94 -3.76 -7.73
N VAL A 175 1.95 -3.50 -6.43
CA VAL A 175 1.91 -4.57 -5.41
C VAL A 175 0.73 -4.37 -4.46
N GLY A 176 0.16 -5.47 -3.98
CA GLY A 176 -0.88 -5.45 -2.95
C GLY A 176 -0.70 -6.59 -1.96
N ARG A 177 -1.18 -6.39 -0.74
CA ARG A 177 -1.21 -7.49 0.24
C ARG A 177 -2.25 -8.53 -0.17
N PRO A 178 -2.00 -9.82 0.05
CA PRO A 178 -2.94 -10.85 -0.36
C PRO A 178 -4.20 -10.79 0.52
N LEU A 179 -5.38 -10.84 -0.12
CA LEU A 179 -6.67 -10.72 0.58
C LEU A 179 -6.86 -11.79 1.68
N ASN A 180 -6.28 -12.98 1.50
CA ASN A 180 -6.36 -14.07 2.47
C ASN A 180 -5.69 -13.70 3.81
N TYR A 181 -4.64 -12.87 3.81
CA TYR A 181 -3.99 -12.39 5.01
C TYR A 181 -4.96 -11.56 5.84
N PHE A 182 -5.69 -10.63 5.20
CA PHE A 182 -6.72 -9.85 5.87
C PHE A 182 -7.81 -10.74 6.49
N ILE A 183 -8.39 -11.64 5.70
CA ILE A 183 -9.52 -12.47 6.13
C ILE A 183 -9.13 -13.38 7.30
N TRP A 184 -8.04 -14.14 7.15
CA TRP A 184 -7.72 -15.23 8.08
C TRP A 184 -6.89 -14.77 9.28
N LYS A 185 -5.97 -13.83 9.10
CA LYS A 185 -5.07 -13.41 10.18
C LYS A 185 -5.60 -12.24 11.00
N LEU A 186 -6.42 -11.39 10.41
CA LEU A 186 -6.84 -10.14 11.06
C LEU A 186 -8.35 -10.15 11.36
N LEU A 187 -9.18 -10.42 10.36
CA LEU A 187 -10.63 -10.34 10.51
C LEU A 187 -11.20 -11.52 11.31
N LEU A 188 -10.81 -12.76 10.99
CA LEU A 188 -11.37 -13.95 11.66
C LEU A 188 -11.20 -13.93 13.19
N PRO A 189 -10.00 -13.66 13.77
CA PRO A 189 -9.85 -13.60 15.23
C PRO A 189 -10.76 -12.54 15.87
N LEU A 190 -10.87 -11.36 15.27
CA LEU A 190 -11.74 -10.29 15.74
C LEU A 190 -13.22 -10.72 15.73
N ILE A 191 -13.68 -11.36 14.65
CA ILE A 191 -15.05 -11.88 14.54
C ILE A 191 -15.32 -12.95 15.60
N ILE A 192 -14.38 -13.86 15.86
CA ILE A 192 -14.54 -14.88 16.89
C ILE A 192 -14.74 -14.24 18.27
N VAL A 193 -13.95 -13.21 18.60
CA VAL A 193 -14.07 -12.50 19.87
C VAL A 193 -15.40 -11.74 19.97
N LEU A 194 -15.86 -11.10 18.90
CA LEU A 194 -17.17 -10.44 18.86
C LEU A 194 -18.32 -11.44 19.07
N VAL A 195 -18.29 -12.57 18.37
CA VAL A 195 -19.29 -13.62 18.52
C VAL A 195 -19.28 -14.21 19.93
N ALA A 196 -18.09 -14.43 20.51
CA ALA A 196 -17.96 -14.87 21.89
C ALA A 196 -18.53 -13.84 22.88
N GLY A 197 -18.25 -12.54 22.66
CA GLY A 197 -18.81 -11.43 23.44
C GLY A 197 -20.34 -11.40 23.40
N TRP A 198 -20.92 -11.55 22.20
CA TRP A 198 -22.36 -11.65 22.01
C TRP A 198 -23.00 -12.92 22.58
N GLY A 199 -22.19 -13.95 22.89
CA GLY A 199 -22.63 -15.14 23.63
C GLY A 199 -23.31 -14.79 24.95
N ALA A 200 -22.95 -13.66 25.56
CA ALA A 200 -23.63 -13.12 26.76
C ALA A 200 -25.14 -12.90 26.56
N LEU A 201 -25.56 -12.55 25.34
CA LEU A 201 -26.96 -12.29 24.99
C LEU A 201 -27.76 -13.58 24.72
N LEU A 202 -27.06 -14.70 24.57
CA LEU A 202 -27.65 -16.02 24.39
C LEU A 202 -27.80 -16.78 25.70
N LEU A 203 -27.09 -16.36 26.76
CA LEU A 203 -27.19 -16.96 28.09
C LEU A 203 -28.54 -16.69 28.73
N HIS A 204 -28.96 -17.61 29.60
CA HIS A 204 -30.16 -17.39 30.40
C HIS A 204 -30.02 -16.10 31.24
N PRO A 205 -31.05 -15.24 31.33
CA PRO A 205 -30.97 -13.97 32.08
C PRO A 205 -30.56 -14.12 33.55
N SER A 206 -30.77 -15.30 34.15
CA SER A 206 -30.34 -15.61 35.52
C SER A 206 -28.83 -15.66 35.71
N TYR A 207 -28.03 -15.90 34.66
CA TYR A 207 -26.56 -15.95 34.73
C TYR A 207 -25.94 -14.55 34.66
N VAL A 208 -26.38 -13.65 35.55
CA VAL A 208 -26.01 -12.23 35.52
C VAL A 208 -24.49 -12.01 35.49
N GLU A 209 -23.76 -12.71 36.37
CA GLU A 209 -22.30 -12.58 36.45
C GLU A 209 -21.61 -12.93 35.13
N SER A 210 -22.00 -14.05 34.50
CA SER A 210 -21.45 -14.47 33.21
C SER A 210 -21.82 -13.51 32.08
N ARG A 211 -23.06 -13.00 32.07
CA ARG A 211 -23.54 -12.04 31.06
C ARG A 211 -22.75 -10.73 31.11
N ILE A 212 -22.34 -10.29 32.30
CA ILE A 212 -21.47 -9.11 32.45
C ILE A 212 -20.02 -9.46 32.12
N ALA A 213 -19.48 -10.59 32.62
CA ALA A 213 -18.06 -10.90 32.48
C ALA A 213 -17.61 -11.15 31.03
N ILE A 214 -18.45 -11.80 30.21
CA ILE A 214 -18.10 -12.20 28.84
C ILE A 214 -17.80 -10.98 27.94
N PRO A 215 -18.65 -9.95 27.82
CA PRO A 215 -18.37 -8.78 26.99
C PRO A 215 -17.17 -7.96 27.49
N PHE A 216 -16.92 -7.91 28.81
CA PHE A 216 -15.71 -7.27 29.36
C PHE A 216 -14.43 -8.03 28.97
N THR A 217 -14.47 -9.36 28.96
CA THR A 217 -13.35 -10.19 28.51
C THR A 217 -13.14 -10.04 27.00
N ALA A 218 -14.21 -9.95 26.22
CA ALA A 218 -14.14 -9.65 24.80
C ALA A 218 -13.51 -8.28 24.54
N LEU A 219 -13.89 -7.24 25.30
CA LEU A 219 -13.30 -5.91 25.22
C LEU A 219 -11.78 -5.95 25.44
N LEU A 220 -11.35 -6.58 26.54
CA LEU A 220 -9.92 -6.74 26.85
C LEU A 220 -9.19 -7.49 25.73
N THR A 221 -9.80 -8.54 25.19
CA THR A 221 -9.20 -9.35 24.13
C THR A 221 -9.04 -8.55 22.84
N ILE A 222 -10.04 -7.76 22.42
CA ILE A 222 -9.89 -6.95 21.20
C ILE A 222 -8.88 -5.81 21.37
N VAL A 223 -8.67 -5.29 22.59
CA VAL A 223 -7.57 -4.33 22.86
C VAL A 223 -6.22 -4.98 22.59
N PHE A 224 -5.99 -6.21 23.06
CA PHE A 224 -4.76 -6.94 22.78
C PHE A 224 -4.60 -7.30 21.30
N LEU A 225 -5.68 -7.68 20.62
CA LEU A 225 -5.63 -7.92 19.18
C LEU A 225 -5.29 -6.64 18.40
N GLN A 226 -5.83 -5.49 18.82
CA GLN A 226 -5.48 -4.21 18.21
C GLN A 226 -4.01 -3.88 18.40
N GLN A 227 -3.53 -3.96 19.64
CA GLN A 227 -2.14 -3.73 19.97
C GLN A 227 -1.22 -4.64 19.13
N SER A 228 -1.54 -5.92 19.02
CA SER A 228 -0.71 -6.88 18.27
C SER A 228 -0.53 -6.54 16.79
N TYR A 229 -1.54 -6.00 16.10
CA TYR A 229 -1.33 -5.57 14.71
C TYR A 229 -0.69 -4.19 14.63
N SER A 230 -1.02 -3.29 15.57
CA SER A 230 -0.48 -1.93 15.60
C SER A 230 1.03 -1.95 15.80
N ASP A 231 1.53 -2.81 16.69
CA ASP A 231 2.97 -2.99 16.95
C ASP A 231 3.73 -3.53 15.72
N ALA A 232 3.02 -4.16 14.77
CA ALA A 232 3.58 -4.66 13.52
C ALA A 232 3.61 -3.61 12.40
N LEU A 233 3.08 -2.41 12.65
CA LEU A 233 3.03 -1.30 11.70
C LEU A 233 3.93 -0.15 12.16
N PRO A 234 4.53 0.61 11.23
CA PRO A 234 5.13 1.88 11.58
C PRO A 234 4.07 2.87 12.08
N GLU A 235 4.50 3.79 12.92
CA GLU A 235 3.65 4.87 13.41
C GLU A 235 3.24 5.80 12.25
N VAL A 236 1.94 5.97 12.05
CA VAL A 236 1.36 6.85 11.05
C VAL A 236 0.41 7.84 11.70
N GLY A 237 0.42 9.10 11.25
CA GLY A 237 -0.41 10.17 11.81
C GLY A 237 -1.90 10.13 11.41
N TYR A 238 -2.40 9.01 10.89
CA TYR A 238 -3.78 8.84 10.42
C TYR A 238 -4.33 7.46 10.74
N LEU A 239 -5.66 7.33 10.80
CA LEU A 239 -6.32 6.04 11.01
C LEU A 239 -6.26 5.16 9.76
N VAL A 240 -5.76 3.94 9.92
CA VAL A 240 -5.85 2.90 8.89
C VAL A 240 -7.24 2.26 8.87
N LEU A 241 -7.57 1.56 7.79
CA LEU A 241 -8.85 0.84 7.67
C LEU A 241 -9.10 -0.10 8.87
N LEU A 242 -8.07 -0.83 9.30
CA LEU A 242 -8.19 -1.73 10.43
C LEU A 242 -8.53 -0.99 11.74
N ASP A 243 -7.95 0.18 12.01
CA ASP A 243 -8.29 0.99 13.19
C ASP A 243 -9.78 1.33 13.20
N LYS A 244 -10.36 1.64 12.04
CA LYS A 244 -11.79 1.96 11.91
C LYS A 244 -12.67 0.74 12.17
N ILE A 245 -12.24 -0.46 11.76
CA ILE A 245 -12.94 -1.73 12.04
C ILE A 245 -12.88 -2.03 13.55
N TYR A 246 -11.74 -1.79 14.21
CA TYR A 246 -11.63 -1.93 15.67
C TYR A 246 -12.48 -0.89 16.41
N ALA A 247 -12.49 0.36 15.95
CA ALA A 247 -13.37 1.41 16.50
C ALA A 247 -14.86 1.01 16.43
N LEU A 248 -15.31 0.46 15.30
CA LEU A 248 -16.66 -0.10 15.18
C LEU A 248 -16.88 -1.25 16.19
N SER A 249 -15.92 -2.17 16.29
CA SER A 249 -15.99 -3.32 17.20
C SER A 249 -16.08 -2.90 18.68
N TYR A 250 -15.34 -1.85 19.08
CA TYR A 250 -15.44 -1.28 20.43
C TYR A 250 -16.84 -0.76 20.72
N LEU A 251 -17.44 -0.01 19.79
CA LEU A 251 -18.80 0.52 19.97
C LEU A 251 -19.82 -0.62 20.14
N LEU A 252 -19.68 -1.71 19.37
CA LEU A 252 -20.56 -2.88 19.45
C LEU A 252 -20.42 -3.62 20.80
N ILE A 253 -19.20 -3.82 21.29
CA ILE A 253 -18.94 -4.44 22.60
C ILE A 253 -19.41 -3.54 23.74
N ILE A 254 -19.15 -2.23 23.69
CA ILE A 254 -19.64 -1.29 24.71
C ILE A 254 -21.17 -1.30 24.75
N ALA A 255 -21.83 -1.31 23.59
CA ALA A 255 -23.28 -1.41 23.53
C ALA A 255 -23.78 -2.74 24.13
N THR A 256 -23.06 -3.85 23.93
CA THR A 256 -23.34 -5.14 24.59
C THR A 256 -23.16 -5.06 26.11
N ILE A 257 -22.06 -4.47 26.59
CA ILE A 257 -21.82 -4.24 28.02
C ILE A 257 -22.99 -3.46 28.63
N MET A 258 -23.38 -2.34 28.01
CA MET A 258 -24.47 -1.51 28.51
C MET A 258 -25.80 -2.26 28.58
N GLU A 259 -26.13 -3.04 27.54
CA GLU A 259 -27.33 -3.87 27.53
C GLU A 259 -27.30 -4.95 28.62
N THR A 260 -26.17 -5.62 28.83
CA THR A 260 -26.03 -6.63 29.90
C THR A 260 -26.14 -6.02 31.30
N ILE A 261 -25.67 -4.79 31.52
CA ILE A 261 -25.84 -4.06 32.78
C ILE A 261 -27.31 -3.71 33.02
N VAL A 262 -28.02 -3.22 31.99
CA VAL A 262 -29.44 -2.88 32.11
C VAL A 262 -30.29 -4.13 32.36
N THR A 263 -30.01 -5.22 31.64
CA THR A 263 -30.77 -6.46 31.79
C THR A 263 -30.45 -7.21 33.08
N ALA A 264 -29.26 -7.01 33.66
CA ALA A 264 -28.88 -7.53 34.98
C ALA A 264 -29.80 -6.99 36.09
N ASP A 265 -30.11 -5.70 36.07
CA ASP A 265 -31.02 -5.08 37.05
C ASP A 265 -32.44 -5.67 36.94
N TRP A 266 -32.95 -5.83 35.71
CA TRP A 266 -34.27 -6.44 35.48
C TRP A 266 -34.31 -7.90 35.93
N ALA A 267 -33.24 -8.66 35.70
CA ALA A 267 -33.18 -10.07 36.05
C ALA A 267 -33.06 -10.34 37.56
N LYS A 268 -32.77 -9.31 38.37
CA LYS A 268 -32.57 -9.42 39.82
C LYS A 268 -33.77 -10.03 40.56
N THR A 269 -34.98 -9.75 40.11
CA THR A 269 -36.22 -10.24 40.76
C THR A 269 -36.55 -11.70 40.41
N GLN A 270 -35.85 -12.30 39.44
CA GLN A 270 -36.08 -13.65 38.90
C GLN A 270 -37.55 -13.96 38.52
N GLN A 271 -38.36 -12.93 38.29
CA GLN A 271 -39.74 -13.08 37.87
C GLN A 271 -39.79 -13.50 36.39
N SER A 272 -40.76 -14.36 36.04
CA SER A 272 -40.92 -14.87 34.68
C SER A 272 -41.13 -13.76 33.65
N GLU A 273 -41.84 -12.69 34.02
CA GLU A 273 -42.07 -11.51 33.17
C GLU A 273 -40.77 -10.73 32.90
N ALA A 274 -39.91 -10.57 33.90
CA ALA A 274 -38.63 -9.90 33.75
C ALA A 274 -37.68 -10.69 32.84
N ILE A 275 -37.62 -12.02 33.01
CA ILE A 275 -36.84 -12.92 32.15
C ILE A 275 -37.34 -12.87 30.70
N ALA A 276 -38.65 -12.86 30.49
CA ALA A 276 -39.25 -12.75 29.16
C ALA A 276 -38.93 -11.39 28.51
N ARG A 277 -38.95 -10.31 29.30
CA ARG A 277 -38.59 -8.95 28.84
C ARG A 277 -37.14 -8.89 28.36
N VAL A 278 -36.19 -9.48 29.09
CA VAL A 278 -34.78 -9.55 28.69
C VAL A 278 -34.64 -10.30 27.36
N LYS A 279 -35.20 -11.51 27.24
CA LYS A 279 -35.12 -12.30 26.01
C LYS A 279 -35.75 -11.60 24.79
N LYS A 280 -36.75 -10.74 25.01
CA LYS A 280 -37.39 -9.93 23.96
C LYS A 280 -36.50 -8.78 23.48
N LEU A 281 -35.56 -8.31 24.31
CA LEU A 281 -34.56 -7.30 23.95
C LEU A 281 -33.31 -7.94 23.32
N ASP A 282 -32.76 -9.00 23.94
CA ASP A 282 -31.49 -9.62 23.55
C ASP A 282 -31.47 -10.05 22.08
N ARG A 283 -32.54 -10.73 21.62
CA ARG A 283 -32.61 -11.27 20.24
C ARG A 283 -32.56 -10.19 19.15
N PRO A 284 -33.45 -9.18 19.14
CA PRO A 284 -33.36 -8.12 18.14
C PRO A 284 -32.08 -7.29 18.28
N PHE A 285 -31.57 -7.11 19.51
CA PHE A 285 -30.33 -6.38 19.74
C PHE A 285 -29.12 -7.11 19.11
N LEU A 286 -29.03 -8.44 19.29
CA LEU A 286 -28.02 -9.26 18.63
C LEU A 286 -28.10 -9.18 17.10
N ILE A 287 -29.30 -9.28 16.53
CA ILE A 287 -29.50 -9.16 15.08
C ILE A 287 -29.07 -7.78 14.57
N ALA A 288 -29.41 -6.72 15.31
CA ALA A 288 -28.99 -5.36 14.98
C ALA A 288 -27.46 -5.22 15.02
N GLN A 289 -26.81 -5.73 16.06
CA GLN A 289 -25.34 -5.75 16.20
C GLN A 289 -24.66 -6.46 15.03
N CYS A 290 -25.11 -7.67 14.66
CA CYS A 290 -24.61 -8.40 13.50
C CYS A 290 -24.79 -7.61 12.20
N THR A 291 -25.95 -6.97 12.03
CA THR A 291 -26.26 -6.18 10.83
C THR A 291 -25.37 -4.94 10.73
N ILE A 292 -25.20 -4.22 11.85
CA ILE A 292 -24.33 -3.04 11.93
C ILE A 292 -22.88 -3.43 11.66
N LEU A 293 -22.40 -4.55 12.19
CA LEU A 293 -21.05 -5.03 11.91
C LEU A 293 -20.86 -5.30 10.41
N LEU A 294 -21.74 -6.08 9.79
CA LEU A 294 -21.63 -6.45 8.38
C LEU A 294 -21.69 -5.22 7.46
N LEU A 295 -22.68 -4.34 7.65
CA LEU A 295 -22.84 -3.13 6.85
C LEU A 295 -21.71 -2.13 7.11
N GLY A 296 -21.30 -1.98 8.37
CA GLY A 296 -20.23 -1.08 8.77
C GLY A 296 -18.89 -1.49 8.16
N VAL A 297 -18.51 -2.78 8.28
CA VAL A 297 -17.28 -3.30 7.66
C VAL A 297 -17.33 -3.15 6.14
N PHE A 298 -18.46 -3.48 5.50
CA PHE A 298 -18.62 -3.32 4.06
C PHE A 298 -18.45 -1.86 3.60
N LEU A 299 -19.05 -0.92 4.33
CA LEU A 299 -18.96 0.51 4.03
C LEU A 299 -17.52 1.03 4.24
N LEU A 300 -16.87 0.62 5.32
CA LEU A 300 -15.47 0.97 5.61
C LEU A 300 -14.51 0.48 4.54
N ILE A 301 -14.70 -0.73 3.99
CA ILE A 301 -13.86 -1.27 2.92
C ILE A 301 -14.02 -0.48 1.60
N LYS A 302 -15.20 0.10 1.36
CA LYS A 302 -15.48 0.87 0.14
C LYS A 302 -14.97 2.31 0.16
N LEU A 303 -14.80 2.90 1.34
CA LEU A 303 -14.18 4.22 1.52
C LEU A 303 -12.66 4.13 1.24
#